data_AF-A0A1Q7VVD0-F1
#
_entry.id   AF-A0A1Q7VVD0-F1
#
_cell.length_a   1.000
_cell.length_b   1.000
_cell.length_c   1.000
_cell.angle_alpha   90.00
_cell.angle_beta   90.00
_cell.angle_gamma   90.00
#
_symmetry.space_group_name_H-M   'P 1'
#
loop_
_entity.id
_entity.type
_entity.pdbx_description
1 polymer ?
#
loop_
_entity_poly.entity_id
_entity_poly.type
_entity_poly.pdbx_seq_one_letter_code
_entity_poly.pdbx_strand_id
1 'polypeptide(L)' 'MIILGPAHYVPTQGCVVPAAARWRTPLGEVDIDTELVRSLVRDGHVNIDDRPFAPEHSLEVQLPFLQRCRPAGL' A
#
# COMPACT_ATOMS: atom_id res chain seq x y z
N MET A 1 -7.25 -6.97 3.42
CA MET A 1 -6.02 -7.30 4.18
C MET A 1 -5.21 -6.03 4.33
N ILE A 2 -4.55 -5.80 5.47
CA ILE A 2 -3.68 -4.63 5.67
C ILE A 2 -2.23 -5.10 5.67
N ILE A 3 -1.38 -4.42 4.91
CA ILE A 3 0.07 -4.67 4.86
C ILE A 3 0.77 -3.40 5.36
N LEU A 4 1.70 -3.56 6.29
CA LEU A 4 2.51 -2.47 6.83
C LEU A 4 3.97 -2.74 6.48
N GLY A 5 4.67 -1.72 6.01
CA GLY A 5 6.07 -1.79 5.62
C GLY A 5 6.81 -0.54 6.11
N PRO A 6 8.09 -0.68 6.48
CA PRO A 6 8.93 0.47 6.78
C PRO A 6 9.16 1.32 5.52
N ALA A 7 9.32 2.63 5.72
CA ALA A 7 9.84 3.56 4.73
C ALA A 7 11.33 3.80 5.02
N HIS A 8 12.22 3.26 4.19
CA HIS A 8 13.67 3.32 4.42
C HIS A 8 14.31 4.60 3.87
N TYR A 9 13.72 5.19 2.84
CA TYR A 9 14.37 6.23 2.03
C TYR A 9 13.82 7.63 2.26
N VAL A 10 12.49 7.77 2.35
CA VAL A 10 11.83 9.07 2.55
C VAL A 10 11.44 9.20 4.02
N PRO A 11 11.90 10.25 4.72
CA PRO A 11 11.47 10.53 6.07
C PRO A 11 9.94 10.62 6.13
N THR A 12 9.35 9.71 6.89
CA THR A 12 7.89 9.56 7.00
C THR A 12 7.51 9.79 8.45
N GLN A 13 6.47 10.58 8.70
CA GLN A 13 5.91 10.80 10.02
C GLN A 13 4.57 10.08 10.11
N GLY A 14 4.45 9.17 11.07
CA GLY A 14 3.27 8.30 11.18
C GLY A 14 3.17 7.30 10.03
N CYS A 15 1.94 6.92 9.68
CA CYS A 15 1.65 6.02 8.58
C CYS A 15 1.15 6.81 7.36
N VAL A 16 1.57 6.36 6.18
CA VAL A 16 1.14 6.95 4.91
C VAL A 16 0.56 5.89 3.98
N VAL A 17 -0.32 6.33 3.10
CA VAL A 17 -0.96 5.52 2.05
C VAL A 17 -0.79 6.22 0.70
N PRO A 18 -0.71 5.47 -0.42
CA PRO A 18 -0.61 6.10 -1.74
C PRO A 18 -1.96 6.70 -2.14
N ALA A 19 -1.94 7.69 -3.03
CA ALA A 19 -3.14 8.23 -3.67
C ALA A 19 -3.72 7.27 -4.73
N ALA A 20 -2.93 6.30 -5.18
CA ALA A 20 -3.32 5.32 -6.18
C ALA A 20 -4.47 4.42 -5.69
N ALA A 21 -5.35 4.04 -6.62
CA ALA A 21 -6.42 3.06 -6.34
C ALA A 21 -5.98 1.61 -6.59
N ARG A 22 -4.82 1.41 -7.22
CA ARG A 22 -4.29 0.09 -7.59
C ARG A 22 -2.78 0.04 -7.47
N TRP A 23 -2.28 -1.15 -7.18
CA TRP A 23 -0.87 -1.48 -7.22
C TRP A 23 -0.59 -2.42 -8.39
N ARG A 24 0.41 -2.12 -9.22
CA ARG A 24 0.81 -3.00 -10.32
C ARG A 24 1.88 -4.00 -9.87
N THR A 25 1.69 -5.27 -10.16
CA THR A 25 2.71 -6.32 -9.97
C THR A 25 2.94 -7.08 -11.28
N PRO A 26 3.99 -7.91 -11.39
CA PRO A 26 4.16 -8.81 -12.53
C PRO A 26 3.03 -9.84 -12.72
N LEU A 27 2.22 -10.09 -11.69
CA LEU A 27 1.10 -11.05 -11.73
C LEU A 27 -0.25 -10.36 -12.00
N GLY A 28 -0.27 -9.04 -12.17
CA GLY A 28 -1.47 -8.24 -12.42
C GLY A 28 -1.60 -7.06 -11.46
N GLU A 29 -2.71 -6.31 -11.61
CA GLU A 29 -3.04 -5.23 -10.67
C GLU A 29 -3.69 -5.78 -9.41
N VAL A 30 -3.46 -5.10 -8.28
CA VAL A 30 -4.09 -5.35 -6.98
C VAL A 30 -4.88 -4.10 -6.61
N ASP A 31 -6.17 -4.24 -6.34
CA ASP A 31 -7.01 -3.12 -5.93
C ASP A 31 -6.68 -2.69 -4.48
N ILE A 32 -6.62 -1.38 -4.27
CA ILE A 32 -6.49 -0.79 -2.94
C ILE A 32 -7.91 -0.47 -2.46
N ASP A 33 -8.21 -0.80 -1.20
CA ASP A 33 -9.49 -0.47 -0.58
C ASP A 33 -9.58 1.06 -0.35
N THR A 34 -10.04 1.77 -1.38
CA THR A 34 -10.13 3.23 -1.37
C THR A 34 -11.16 3.76 -0.39
N GLU A 35 -12.16 2.96 -0.02
CA GLU A 35 -13.14 3.35 0.99
C GLU A 35 -12.51 3.35 2.38
N LEU A 36 -11.78 2.28 2.71
CA LEU A 36 -11.01 2.19 3.95
C LEU A 36 -9.91 3.25 4.02
N VAL A 37 -9.20 3.50 2.92
CA VAL A 37 -8.20 4.58 2.86
C VAL A 37 -8.84 5.92 3.19
N ARG A 38 -9.98 6.26 2.58
CA ARG A 38 -10.69 7.51 2.85
C ARG A 38 -11.13 7.62 4.31
N SER A 39 -11.60 6.54 4.93
CA SER A 39 -11.96 6.58 6.34
C SER A 39 -10.74 6.81 7.23
N LEU A 40 -9.64 6.10 7.00
CA LEU A 40 -8.42 6.25 7.79
C LEU A 40 -7.80 7.65 7.68
N VAL A 41 -7.85 8.25 6.49
CA VAL A 41 -7.38 9.63 6.28
C VAL A 41 -8.27 10.62 7.00
N ARG A 42 -9.60 10.50 6.84
CA ARG A 42 -10.57 11.38 7.50
C ARG A 42 -10.45 11.33 9.03
N ASP A 43 -10.22 10.14 9.57
CA ASP A 43 -10.12 9.91 11.02
C ASP A 43 -8.71 10.25 11.56
N GLY A 44 -7.79 10.69 10.69
CA GLY A 44 -6.46 11.18 11.07
C GLY A 44 -5.45 10.08 11.39
N HIS A 45 -5.72 8.83 11.02
CA HIS A 45 -4.84 7.69 11.28
C HIS A 45 -3.67 7.59 10.29
N VAL A 46 -3.87 8.05 9.05
CA VAL A 46 -2.86 8.01 7.99
C VAL A 46 -2.91 9.28 7.15
N ASN A 47 -1.80 9.61 6.48
CA ASN A 47 -1.74 10.68 5.50
C ASN A 47 -1.57 10.12 4.07
N ILE A 48 -2.04 10.86 3.07
CA ILE A 48 -1.78 10.53 1.67
C ILE A 48 -0.42 11.14 1.28
N ASP A 49 0.53 10.31 0.84
CA ASP A 49 1.83 10.75 0.32
C ASP A 49 2.44 9.68 -0.59
N ASP A 50 2.61 9.98 -1.87
CA ASP A 50 3.15 9.03 -2.83
C ASP A 50 4.69 8.92 -2.79
N ARG A 51 5.39 9.91 -2.22
CA ARG A 51 6.85 10.00 -2.27
C ARG A 51 7.55 8.80 -1.64
N PRO A 52 7.12 8.28 -0.47
CA PRO A 52 7.79 7.14 0.17
C PRO A 52 7.69 5.84 -0.62
N PHE A 53 6.71 5.70 -1.52
CA PHE A 53 6.49 4.46 -2.27
C PHE A 53 7.38 4.34 -3.52
N ALA A 54 7.77 5.46 -4.14
CA ALA A 54 8.56 5.44 -5.36
C ALA A 54 9.95 4.79 -5.24
N PRO A 55 10.74 5.03 -4.17
CA PRO A 55 12.04 4.37 -3.98
C PRO A 55 11.98 3.09 -3.13
N GLU A 56 10.81 2.72 -2.62
CA GLU A 56 10.65 1.69 -1.61
C GLU A 56 10.12 0.38 -2.20
N HIS A 57 10.65 -0.74 -1.71
CA HIS A 57 10.27 -2.08 -2.17
C HIS A 57 9.70 -2.98 -1.07
N SER A 58 9.71 -2.52 0.19
CA SER A 58 9.26 -3.31 1.35
C SER A 58 7.85 -3.89 1.20
N LEU A 59 6.94 -3.14 0.56
CA LEU A 59 5.58 -3.59 0.23
C LEU A 59 5.49 -4.28 -1.14
N GLU A 60 6.18 -3.74 -2.14
CA GLU A 60 6.10 -4.20 -3.53
C GLU A 60 6.42 -5.70 -3.66
N VAL A 61 7.49 -6.15 -3.01
CA VAL A 61 7.95 -7.55 -3.10
C VAL A 61 6.99 -8.54 -2.43
N GLN A 62 6.13 -8.08 -1.53
CA GLN A 62 5.19 -8.95 -0.80
C GLN A 62 3.96 -9.29 -1.67
N LEU A 63 3.52 -8.36 -2.52
CA LEU A 63 2.27 -8.49 -3.27
C LEU A 63 2.21 -9.72 -4.18
N PRO A 64 3.27 -10.08 -4.95
CA PRO A 64 3.25 -11.29 -5.77
C PRO A 64 3.07 -12.59 -4.96
N PHE A 65 3.71 -12.68 -3.79
CA PHE A 65 3.54 -13.85 -2.91
C PHE A 65 2.11 -13.93 -2.37
N LEU A 66 1.53 -12.80 -1.98
CA LEU A 66 0.16 -12.73 -1.48
C LEU A 66 -0.86 -13.09 -2.56
N GLN A 67 -0.69 -12.61 -3.80
CA GLN A 67 -1.50 -12.99 -4.96
C GLN A 67 -1.44 -14.52 -5.19
N ARG A 68 -0.26 -15.12 -5.04
CA ARG A 68 -0.10 -16.57 -5.26
C ARG A 68 -0.69 -17.42 -4.13
N CYS A 69 -0.51 -16.99 -2.87
CA CYS A 69 -0.94 -17.73 -1.69
C CYS A 69 -2.43 -17.55 -1.39
N ARG A 70 -3.05 -16.45 -1.83
CA ARG A 70 -4.48 -16.14 -1.60
C ARG A 70 -5.19 -15.62 -2.87
N PRO A 71 -5.35 -16.47 -3.90
CA PRO A 71 -5.92 -16.04 -5.18
C PRO A 71 -7.40 -15.62 -5.12
N ALA A 72 -8.16 -16.02 -4.09
CA ALA A 72 -9.59 -15.69 -3.95
C ALA A 72 -9.87 -14.51 -3.00
N GLY A 73 -8.86 -13.72 -2.61
CA GLY A 73 -9.04 -12.69 -1.59
C GLY A 73 -7.95 -11.62 -1.54
N LEU A 74 -7.36 -11.30 -2.70
CA LEU A 74 -6.55 -10.10 -2.88
C LEU A 74 -7.27 -9.15 -3.82
#